data_AF-A0A089LNC4-F1
#
_entry.id   AF-A0A089LNC4-F1
#
_cell.length_a   1.000
_cell.length_b   1.000
_cell.length_c   1.000
_cell.angle_alpha   90.00
_cell.angle_beta   90.00
_cell.angle_gamma   90.00
#
_symmetry.space_group_name_H-M   'P 1'
#
loop_
_entity.id
_entity.type
_entity.pdbx_description
1 polymer ?
#
loop_
_entity_poly.entity_id
_entity_poly.type
_entity_poly.pdbx_seq_one_letter_code
_entity_poly.pdbx_strand_id
1 'polypeptide(L)'
;MNSGLVRGMAFNCHQLLAPAQECSDKMSAATLGISNYWVDMGGEEFRQNCTEWIRKMNQFKAAIAQIEAEMMNYANKLQIEEEAEAARVKEAQRQAAEQAAAAAAAAKMTGKTK
;
A
#
# COMPACT_ATOMS: atom_id res chain seq x y z
N MET A 1 -2.58 -12.76 2.17
CA MET A 1 -1.79 -11.62 1.64
C MET A 1 -0.96 -11.10 2.81
N ASN A 2 0.33 -10.77 2.64
CA ASN A 2 1.17 -10.32 3.76
C ASN A 2 1.43 -8.81 3.72
N SER A 3 1.85 -8.25 4.85
CA SER A 3 2.13 -6.81 5.01
C SER A 3 3.10 -6.28 3.94
N GLY A 4 4.17 -7.02 3.64
CA GLY A 4 5.17 -6.65 2.64
C GLY A 4 4.60 -6.50 1.22
N LEU A 5 3.73 -7.42 0.80
CA LEU A 5 3.08 -7.37 -0.50
C LEU A 5 2.15 -6.16 -0.62
N VAL A 6 1.40 -5.83 0.43
CA VAL A 6 0.52 -4.66 0.46
C VAL A 6 1.33 -3.35 0.43
N ARG A 7 2.46 -3.27 1.14
CA ARG A 7 3.38 -2.12 1.04
C ARG A 7 3.93 -1.97 -0.39
N GLY A 8 4.23 -3.08 -1.06
CA GLY A 8 4.64 -3.06 -2.47
C GLY A 8 3.57 -2.48 -3.39
N MET A 9 2.29 -2.82 -3.18
CA MET A 9 1.18 -2.23 -3.93
C MET A 9 1.03 -0.73 -3.64
N ALA A 10 1.13 -0.31 -2.37
CA ALA A 10 1.09 1.10 -2.01
C ALA A 10 2.23 1.90 -2.68
N PHE A 11 3.43 1.33 -2.73
CA PHE A 11 4.56 1.93 -3.43
C PHE A 11 4.31 2.08 -4.93
N ASN A 12 3.66 1.10 -5.58
CA ASN A 12 3.28 1.23 -6.98
C ASN A 12 2.26 2.37 -7.19
N CYS A 13 1.32 2.56 -6.27
CA CYS A 13 0.43 3.73 -6.29
C CYS A 13 1.21 5.04 -6.16
N HIS A 14 2.17 5.10 -5.24
CA HIS A 14 3.03 6.26 -5.04
C HIS A 14 3.80 6.64 -6.33
N GLN A 15 4.33 5.65 -7.04
CA GLN A 15 5.05 5.85 -8.30
C GLN A 15 4.19 6.49 -9.41
N LEU A 16 2.86 6.37 -9.34
CA LEU A 16 1.95 6.97 -10.32
C LEU A 16 1.69 8.47 -10.06
N LEU A 17 1.98 8.97 -8.85
CA LEU A 17 1.70 10.36 -8.48
C LEU A 17 2.54 11.36 -9.28
N ALA A 18 3.84 11.11 -9.43
CA ALA A 18 4.75 12.00 -10.16
C ALA A 18 4.43 12.08 -11.66
N PRO A 19 4.25 10.95 -12.40
CA PRO A 19 3.78 10.99 -13.77
C PRO A 19 2.41 11.67 -13.95
N ALA A 20 1.48 11.46 -13.01
CA ALA A 20 0.17 12.11 -13.06
C ALA A 20 0.27 13.63 -12.85
N GLN A 21 1.16 14.09 -11.96
CA GLN A 21 1.47 15.51 -11.77
C GLN A 21 2.09 16.10 -13.05
N GLU A 22 3.11 15.45 -13.61
CA GLU A 22 3.79 15.91 -14.83
C GLU A 22 2.82 16.02 -16.01
N CYS A 23 1.91 15.05 -16.16
CA CYS A 23 0.88 15.09 -17.18
C CYS A 23 -0.04 16.31 -16.99
N SER A 24 -0.47 16.56 -15.75
CA SER A 24 -1.30 17.72 -15.40
C SER A 24 -0.61 19.05 -15.71
N ASP A 25 0.67 19.17 -15.40
CA ASP A 25 1.45 20.39 -15.59
C ASP A 25 1.67 20.68 -17.08
N LYS A 26 1.99 19.64 -17.87
CA LYS A 26 2.15 19.77 -19.33
C LYS A 26 0.87 20.25 -20.01
N MET A 27 -0.29 19.71 -19.63
CA MET A 27 -1.57 20.16 -20.19
C MET A 27 -1.92 21.58 -19.75
N SER A 28 -1.67 21.93 -18.47
CA SER A 28 -1.90 23.29 -17.97
C SER A 28 -1.03 24.30 -18.73
N ALA A 29 0.25 23.98 -18.95
CA ALA A 29 1.16 24.80 -19.74
C ALA A 29 0.72 24.93 -21.21
N ALA A 30 0.30 23.83 -21.84
CA ALA A 30 -0.18 23.83 -23.21
C ALA A 30 -1.43 24.72 -23.38
N THR A 31 -2.29 24.78 -22.37
CA THR A 31 -3.60 25.43 -22.45
C THR A 31 -3.56 26.93 -22.13
N LEU A 32 -2.56 27.36 -21.34
CA LEU A 32 -2.27 28.77 -21.05
C LEU A 32 -2.02 29.62 -22.31
N GLY A 33 -1.50 29.04 -23.39
CA GLY A 33 -1.16 29.75 -24.63
C GLY A 33 -2.23 29.75 -25.72
N ILE A 34 -3.31 28.98 -25.56
CA ILE A 34 -4.22 28.64 -26.69
C ILE A 34 -5.38 29.64 -26.84
N SER A 35 -5.72 30.41 -25.80
CA SER A 35 -6.96 31.21 -25.77
C SER A 35 -7.07 32.26 -26.88
N ASN A 36 -5.94 32.78 -27.38
CA ASN A 36 -5.93 33.89 -28.34
C ASN A 36 -5.89 33.41 -29.79
N TYR A 37 -5.57 32.14 -30.04
CA TYR A 37 -5.39 31.60 -31.39
C TYR A 37 -6.66 30.94 -31.97
N TRP A 38 -7.61 30.52 -31.11
CA TRP A 38 -8.76 29.70 -31.49
C TRP A 38 -10.13 30.36 -31.25
N VAL A 39 -10.17 31.68 -31.09
CA VAL A 39 -11.39 32.43 -30.69
C VAL A 39 -12.60 32.14 -31.60
N ASP A 40 -12.37 31.94 -32.91
CA ASP A 40 -13.44 31.65 -33.89
C ASP A 40 -13.50 30.18 -34.35
N MET A 41 -12.68 29.29 -33.77
CA MET A 41 -12.58 27.86 -34.14
C MET A 41 -12.84 26.91 -32.97
N GLY A 42 -13.74 27.27 -32.04
CA GLY A 42 -14.10 26.40 -30.91
C GLY A 42 -13.14 26.50 -29.71
N GLY A 43 -12.39 27.60 -29.59
CA GLY A 43 -11.46 27.82 -28.47
C GLY A 43 -12.11 27.82 -27.09
N GLU A 44 -13.41 28.13 -26.99
CA GLU A 44 -14.16 28.02 -25.73
C GLU A 44 -14.46 26.57 -25.33
N GLU A 45 -14.90 25.74 -26.28
CA GLU A 45 -15.09 24.30 -26.06
C GLU A 45 -13.76 23.62 -25.72
N PHE A 46 -12.68 23.97 -26.43
CA PHE A 46 -11.34 23.49 -26.11
C PHE A 46 -10.92 23.87 -24.68
N ARG A 47 -11.13 25.14 -24.28
CA ARG A 47 -10.82 25.61 -22.92
C ARG A 47 -11.62 24.88 -21.85
N GLN A 48 -12.91 24.64 -22.10
CA GLN A 48 -13.76 23.84 -21.20
C GLN A 48 -13.23 22.41 -21.08
N ASN A 49 -12.94 21.74 -22.20
CA ASN A 49 -12.40 20.39 -22.23
C ASN A 49 -11.07 20.27 -21.47
N CYS A 50 -10.19 21.27 -21.62
CA CYS A 50 -8.92 21.33 -20.89
C CYS A 50 -9.13 21.54 -19.38
N THR A 51 -10.04 22.42 -19.00
CA THR A 51 -10.38 22.67 -17.59
C THR A 51 -10.98 21.42 -16.94
N GLU A 52 -11.89 20.75 -17.64
CA GLU A 52 -12.46 19.47 -17.26
C GLU A 52 -11.39 18.40 -17.08
N TRP A 53 -10.45 18.31 -18.02
CA TRP A 53 -9.36 17.35 -17.98
C TRP A 53 -8.45 17.59 -16.78
N ILE A 54 -8.07 18.85 -16.50
CA ILE A 54 -7.26 19.23 -15.33
C ILE A 54 -7.99 18.85 -14.04
N ARG A 55 -9.30 19.13 -13.96
CA ARG A 55 -10.13 18.73 -12.82
C ARG A 55 -10.11 17.22 -12.59
N LYS A 56 -10.34 16.43 -13.65
CA LYS A 56 -10.33 14.96 -13.59
C LYS A 56 -8.96 14.41 -13.17
N MET A 57 -7.87 15.00 -13.66
CA MET A 57 -6.51 14.61 -13.26
C MET A 57 -6.21 14.89 -11.78
N ASN A 58 -6.66 16.04 -11.26
CA ASN A 58 -6.53 16.34 -9.84
C ASN A 58 -7.34 15.36 -8.97
N GLN A 59 -8.55 15.00 -9.40
CA GLN A 59 -9.36 13.98 -8.72
C GLN A 59 -8.68 12.61 -8.75
N PHE A 60 -8.11 12.21 -9.89
CA PHE A 60 -7.38 10.96 -10.03
C PHE A 60 -6.17 10.89 -9.11
N LYS A 61 -5.38 11.96 -9.01
CA LYS A 61 -4.24 12.06 -8.08
C LYS A 61 -4.67 11.93 -6.63
N ALA A 62 -5.74 12.62 -6.24
CA ALA A 62 -6.29 12.52 -4.90
C ALA A 62 -6.73 11.07 -4.57
N ALA A 63 -7.38 10.40 -5.53
CA ALA A 63 -7.79 9.00 -5.36
C ALA A 63 -6.59 8.06 -5.21
N ILE A 64 -5.53 8.22 -6.02
CA ILE A 64 -4.31 7.41 -5.88
C ILE A 64 -3.66 7.63 -4.50
N ALA A 65 -3.51 8.88 -4.08
CA ALA A 65 -2.92 9.21 -2.78
C ALA A 65 -3.75 8.63 -1.61
N GLN A 66 -5.08 8.64 -1.73
CA GLN A 66 -5.96 8.01 -0.76
C GLN A 66 -5.76 6.49 -0.72
N ILE A 67 -5.72 5.83 -1.88
CA ILE A 67 -5.49 4.38 -1.98
C ILE A 67 -4.13 4.00 -1.38
N GLU A 68 -3.07 4.76 -1.69
CA GLU A 68 -1.74 4.57 -1.09
C GLU A 68 -1.81 4.62 0.44
N ALA A 69 -2.44 5.67 0.99
CA ALA A 69 -2.56 5.85 2.44
C ALA A 69 -3.36 4.71 3.10
N GLU A 70 -4.47 4.31 2.49
CA GLU A 70 -5.29 3.20 2.97
C GLU A 70 -4.54 1.86 2.92
N MET A 71 -3.80 1.59 1.84
CA MET A 71 -2.96 0.41 1.72
C MET A 71 -1.83 0.39 2.75
N MET A 72 -1.16 1.53 3.00
CA MET A 72 -0.13 1.63 4.03
C MET A 72 -0.69 1.37 5.44
N ASN A 73 -1.87 1.93 5.74
CA ASN A 73 -2.56 1.67 7.00
C ASN A 73 -2.94 0.19 7.13
N TYR A 74 -3.44 -0.42 6.06
CA TYR A 74 -3.78 -1.83 6.05
C TYR A 74 -2.54 -2.72 6.22
N ALA A 75 -1.43 -2.39 5.55
CA ALA A 75 -0.17 -3.10 5.71
C ALA A 75 0.38 -3.03 7.14
N ASN A 76 0.26 -1.86 7.80
CA ASN A 76 0.65 -1.70 9.20
C ASN A 76 -0.18 -2.60 10.12
N LYS A 77 -1.50 -2.70 9.90
CA LYS A 77 -2.37 -3.60 10.66
C LYS A 77 -1.99 -5.07 10.45
N LEU A 78 -1.76 -5.48 9.21
CA LEU A 78 -1.30 -6.82 8.88
C LEU A 78 0.03 -7.16 9.55
N GLN A 79 0.97 -6.22 9.57
CA GLN A 79 2.26 -6.45 10.23
C GLN A 79 2.10 -6.73 11.72
N ILE A 80 1.24 -5.97 12.41
CA ILE A 80 0.96 -6.20 13.83
C ILE A 80 0.36 -7.59 14.06
N GLU A 81 -0.57 -8.02 13.20
CA GLU A 81 -1.18 -9.35 13.28
C GLU A 81 -0.16 -10.47 13.00
N GLU A 82 0.71 -10.28 12.01
CA GLU A 82 1.79 -11.21 11.65
C GLU A 82 2.79 -11.38 12.80
N GLU A 83 3.19 -10.28 13.45
CA GLU A 83 4.09 -10.28 14.61
C GLU A 83 3.45 -10.98 15.82
N ALA A 84 2.16 -10.74 16.06
CA ALA A 84 1.42 -11.38 17.14
C ALA A 84 1.31 -12.91 16.93
N GLU A 85 1.03 -13.35 15.72
CA GLU A 85 0.96 -14.78 15.41
C GLU A 85 2.33 -15.45 15.50
N ALA A 86 3.40 -14.79 15.01
CA ALA A 86 4.77 -15.28 15.15
C ALA A 86 5.16 -15.44 16.63
N ALA A 87 4.77 -14.50 17.50
CA ALA A 87 4.99 -14.60 18.93
C ALA A 87 4.24 -15.79 19.56
N ARG A 88 2.98 -16.02 19.17
CA ARG A 88 2.18 -17.16 19.63
C ARG A 88 2.79 -18.50 19.22
N VAL A 89 3.22 -18.63 17.97
CA VAL A 89 3.87 -19.85 17.47
C VAL A 89 5.16 -20.13 18.23
N LYS A 90 5.98 -19.10 18.50
CA LYS A 90 7.23 -19.24 19.26
C LYS A 90 6.98 -19.70 20.70
N GLU A 91 5.97 -19.16 21.37
CA GLU A 91 5.62 -19.59 22.74
C GLU A 91 5.07 -21.02 22.76
N ALA A 92 4.21 -21.39 21.80
CA ALA A 92 3.71 -22.76 21.66
C ALA A 92 4.85 -23.77 21.43
N GLN A 93 5.85 -23.40 20.61
CA GLN A 93 7.05 -24.21 20.42
C GLN A 93 7.88 -24.33 21.70
N ARG A 94 8.02 -23.26 22.49
CA ARG A 94 8.73 -23.30 23.77
C ARG A 94 8.05 -24.25 24.75
N GLN A 95 6.72 -24.13 24.89
CA GLN A 95 5.94 -25.01 25.77
C GLN A 95 5.99 -26.47 25.33
N ALA A 96 5.90 -26.75 24.02
CA ALA A 96 6.04 -28.11 23.51
C ALA A 96 7.44 -28.69 23.77
N ALA A 97 8.50 -27.90 23.63
CA ALA A 97 9.87 -28.31 23.94
C ALA A 97 10.08 -28.57 25.44
N GLU A 98 9.53 -27.72 26.31
CA GLU A 98 9.55 -27.90 27.77
C GLU A 98 8.81 -29.18 28.19
N GLN A 99 7.62 -29.44 27.63
CA GLN A 99 6.85 -30.65 27.89
C GLN A 99 7.60 -31.91 27.42
N ALA A 100 8.21 -31.87 26.23
CA ALA A 100 9.02 -32.98 25.73
C ALA A 100 10.24 -33.26 26.63
N ALA A 101 10.92 -32.22 27.11
CA ALA A 101 12.04 -32.36 28.03
C ALA A 101 11.60 -32.94 29.39
N ALA A 102 10.48 -32.49 29.94
CA ALA A 102 9.91 -33.01 31.18
C ALA A 102 9.50 -34.48 31.05
N ALA A 103 8.85 -34.86 29.95
CA ALA A 103 8.48 -36.25 29.66
C ALA A 103 9.72 -37.16 29.53
N ALA A 104 10.78 -36.70 28.86
CA ALA A 104 12.03 -37.44 28.74
C ALA A 104 12.73 -37.64 30.10
N ALA A 105 12.70 -36.62 30.97
CA ALA A 105 13.25 -36.73 32.33
C ALA A 105 12.47 -37.75 33.20
N ALA A 106 11.14 -37.74 33.13
CA ALA A 106 10.28 -38.69 33.84
C ALA A 106 10.50 -40.15 33.37
N ALA A 107 10.67 -40.36 32.07
CA ALA A 107 10.99 -41.68 31.50
C ALA A 107 12.36 -42.21 31.98
N LYS A 108 13.35 -41.33 32.16
CA LYS A 108 14.69 -41.71 32.64
C LYS A 108 14.71 -42.09 34.13
N MET A 109 13.83 -41.51 34.94
CA MET A 109 13.72 -41.85 36.37
C MET A 109 12.98 -43.17 36.62
N THR A 110 11.97 -43.50 35.81
CA THR A 110 11.22 -44.77 35.91
C THR A 110 12.00 -45.99 35.38
N GLY A 111 12.96 -45.79 34.47
CA GLY A 111 13.85 -46.86 34.00
C GLY A 111 14.96 -47.26 34.98
N LYS A 112 15.20 -46.47 36.04
CA LYS A 112 16.31 -46.66 36.99
C LYS A 112 15.91 -47.44 38.27
N THR A 113 14.67 -47.93 38.34
CA THR A 113 14.08 -48.57 39.52
C THR A 113 13.95 -50.10 39.41
N LYS A 114 14.76 -50.78 38.59
CA LYS A 114 14.85 -52.24 38.54
C LYS A 114 16.16 -52.75 39.09
#